data_AF-A0A496SDI1-F1
#
_entry.id   AF-A0A496SDI1-F1
#
_cell.length_a   1.000
_cell.length_b   1.000
_cell.length_c   1.000
_cell.angle_alpha   90.00
_cell.angle_beta   90.00
_cell.angle_gamma   90.00
#
_symmetry.space_group_name_H-M   'P 1'
#
loop_
_entity.id
_entity.type
_entity.pdbx_description
1 polymer ?
#
loop_
_entity_poly.entity_id
_entity_poly.type
_entity_poly.pdbx_seq_one_letter_code
_entity_poly.pdbx_strand_id
1 'polypeptide(L)'
;MFLRQYVPMAIAFVMGVVFAVQYYVPHPASEELLTTVNDWLIVVSGFSMVLGLASLMGSHWAKVRRGVPGWGYSLVVFLGILGTLAVGIASKGKMFAGEELTLTALGWVYDNMLVPLQGTVFSLLAFFMASATFRTFRARNLEAGLLLTAAFLVMLGHVPLGEYIWDKVLGFLPPKADQVMGWIMNVPNMAAKRGILLGVGLGMIATSLKIIFGIERAYMGEGG
;
A
#
# COMPACT_ATOMS: atom_id res chain seq x y z
N MET A 1 7.32 13.96 36.38
CA MET A 1 7.73 14.09 34.96
C MET A 1 8.50 12.85 34.51
N PHE A 2 9.62 12.51 35.18
CA PHE A 2 10.43 11.30 34.91
C PHE A 2 9.61 9.99 34.80
N LEU A 3 8.85 9.60 35.83
CA LEU A 3 8.05 8.36 35.78
C LEU A 3 7.05 8.26 34.61
N ARG A 4 6.52 9.38 34.10
CA ARG A 4 5.56 9.36 32.98
C ARG A 4 6.22 9.10 31.62
N GLN A 5 7.53 9.30 31.51
CA GLN A 5 8.28 9.18 30.28
C GLN A 5 9.13 7.90 30.24
N TYR A 6 9.74 7.53 31.37
CA TYR A 6 10.61 6.35 31.44
C TYR A 6 9.84 5.03 31.60
N VAL A 7 8.67 5.04 32.26
CA VAL A 7 7.87 3.82 32.44
C VAL A 7 7.33 3.30 31.10
N PRO A 8 6.67 4.11 30.24
CA PRO A 8 6.19 3.62 28.95
C PRO A 8 7.33 3.16 28.03
N MET A 9 8.49 3.84 28.09
CA MET A 9 9.66 3.46 27.29
C MET A 9 10.28 2.14 27.76
N ALA A 10 10.37 1.92 29.07
CA ALA A 10 10.84 0.67 29.63
C ALA A 10 9.89 -0.48 29.25
N ILE A 11 8.57 -0.25 29.30
CA ILE A 11 7.57 -1.23 28.87
C ILE A 11 7.75 -1.52 27.37
N ALA A 12 7.85 -0.50 26.52
CA ALA A 12 8.04 -0.68 25.07
C ALA A 12 9.33 -1.44 24.74
N PHE A 13 10.42 -1.14 25.44
CA PHE A 13 11.69 -1.83 25.29
C PHE A 13 11.59 -3.31 25.69
N VAL A 14 11.06 -3.59 26.89
CA VAL A 14 10.91 -4.96 27.40
C VAL A 14 9.99 -5.77 26.50
N MET A 15 8.83 -5.22 26.11
CA MET A 15 7.90 -5.90 25.22
C MET A 15 8.54 -6.15 23.85
N GLY A 16 9.23 -5.16 23.28
CA GLY A 16 9.95 -5.31 22.02
C GLY A 16 10.99 -6.42 22.04
N VAL A 17 11.79 -6.50 23.09
CA VAL A 17 12.80 -7.56 23.27
C VAL A 17 12.13 -8.93 23.47
N VAL A 18 11.07 -8.99 24.29
CA VAL A 18 10.32 -10.24 24.53
C VAL A 18 9.74 -10.78 23.23
N PHE A 19 9.06 -9.97 22.41
CA PHE A 19 8.50 -10.44 21.13
C PHE A 19 9.56 -10.75 20.08
N ALA A 20 10.68 -10.03 20.07
CA ALA A 20 11.80 -10.35 19.20
C ALA A 20 12.38 -11.74 19.50
N VAL A 21 12.47 -12.11 20.78
CA VAL A 21 12.97 -13.44 21.21
C VAL A 21 11.89 -14.51 21.04
N GLN A 22 10.66 -14.23 21.46
CA GLN A 22 9.50 -15.13 21.41
C GLN A 22 9.35 -15.77 20.02
N TYR A 23 9.46 -14.97 18.95
CA TYR A 23 9.30 -15.43 17.57
C TYR A 23 10.23 -16.61 17.19
N TYR A 24 11.41 -16.71 17.81
CA TYR A 24 12.39 -17.75 17.52
C TYR A 24 12.36 -18.93 18.51
N VAL A 25 11.49 -18.91 19.52
CA VAL A 25 11.40 -19.96 20.55
C VAL A 25 10.18 -20.86 20.30
N PRO A 26 10.35 -22.11 19.82
CA PRO A 26 9.26 -23.03 19.56
C PRO A 26 8.83 -23.78 20.83
N HIS A 27 8.34 -23.05 21.83
CA HIS A 27 7.80 -23.60 23.08
C HIS A 27 6.30 -23.28 23.18
N PRO A 28 5.44 -24.21 23.67
CA PRO A 28 4.03 -23.94 23.97
C PRO A 28 3.72 -22.59 24.68
N ALA A 29 4.50 -22.20 25.70
CA ALA A 29 4.30 -20.92 26.38
C ALA A 29 4.60 -19.71 25.49
N SER A 30 5.55 -19.84 24.55
CA SER A 30 5.86 -18.82 23.55
C SER A 30 4.71 -18.66 22.55
N GLU A 31 4.12 -19.78 22.11
CA GLU A 31 2.98 -19.78 21.20
C GLU A 31 1.72 -19.19 21.86
N GLU A 32 1.44 -19.54 23.12
CA GLU A 32 0.32 -18.98 23.89
C GLU A 32 0.44 -17.46 24.10
N LEU A 33 1.65 -16.95 24.36
CA LEU A 33 1.90 -15.51 24.44
C LEU A 33 1.62 -14.83 23.10
N LEU A 34 2.08 -15.41 21.99
CA LEU A 34 1.86 -14.85 20.66
C LEU A 34 0.38 -14.83 20.27
N THR A 35 -0.35 -15.91 20.51
CA THR A 35 -1.79 -15.98 20.20
C THR A 35 -2.58 -14.99 21.05
N THR A 36 -2.32 -14.92 22.35
CA THR A 36 -2.97 -13.94 23.26
C THR A 36 -2.75 -12.51 22.80
N VAL A 37 -1.53 -12.17 22.40
CA VAL A 37 -1.20 -10.81 21.95
C VAL A 37 -1.78 -10.52 20.58
N ASN A 38 -1.80 -11.50 19.67
CA ASN A 38 -2.49 -11.36 18.40
C ASN A 38 -4.00 -11.12 18.59
N ASP A 39 -4.64 -11.80 19.53
CA ASP A 39 -6.04 -11.56 19.87
C ASP A 39 -6.25 -10.12 20.38
N TRP A 40 -5.37 -9.64 21.27
CA TRP A 40 -5.40 -8.24 21.71
C TRP A 40 -5.19 -7.26 20.55
N LEU A 41 -4.26 -7.54 19.63
CA LEU A 41 -4.02 -6.71 18.46
C LEU A 41 -5.23 -6.68 17.52
N ILE A 42 -5.95 -7.79 17.34
CA ILE A 42 -7.18 -7.85 16.56
C ILE A 42 -8.26 -6.96 17.21
N VAL A 43 -8.45 -7.07 18.53
CA VAL A 43 -9.41 -6.25 19.27
C VAL A 43 -9.06 -4.76 19.14
N VAL A 44 -7.81 -4.38 19.38
CA VAL A 44 -7.32 -2.99 19.24
C VAL A 44 -7.47 -2.50 17.80
N SER A 45 -7.19 -3.33 16.81
CA SER A 45 -7.36 -3.00 15.39
C SER A 45 -8.82 -2.73 15.05
N GLY A 46 -9.76 -3.51 15.60
CA GLY A 46 -11.19 -3.29 15.46
C GLY A 46 -11.62 -1.91 15.98
N PHE A 47 -11.19 -1.53 17.19
CA PHE A 47 -11.44 -0.19 17.72
C PHE A 47 -10.73 0.91 16.93
N SER A 48 -9.50 0.66 16.48
CA SER A 48 -8.72 1.60 15.68
C SER A 48 -9.39 1.90 14.34
N MET A 49 -10.02 0.89 13.73
CA MET A 49 -10.80 1.08 12.50
C MET A 49 -11.99 2.01 12.73
N VAL A 50 -12.71 1.84 13.85
CA VAL A 50 -13.83 2.73 14.22
C VAL A 50 -13.33 4.16 14.47
N LEU A 51 -12.22 4.32 15.20
CA LEU A 51 -11.60 5.63 15.43
C LEU A 51 -11.10 6.28 14.12
N GLY A 52 -10.54 5.49 13.21
CA GLY A 52 -10.12 5.93 11.89
C GLY A 52 -11.30 6.46 11.07
N LEU A 53 -12.42 5.73 11.05
CA LEU A 53 -13.65 6.17 10.40
C LEU A 53 -14.21 7.43 11.06
N ALA A 54 -14.26 7.48 12.40
CA ALA A 54 -14.74 8.64 13.15
C ALA A 54 -13.88 9.89 12.90
N SER A 55 -12.56 9.73 12.85
CA SER A 55 -11.60 10.80 12.52
C SER A 55 -11.83 11.33 11.10
N LEU A 56 -11.97 10.43 10.12
CA LEU A 56 -12.27 10.79 8.74
C LEU A 56 -13.59 11.58 8.65
N MET A 57 -14.67 11.03 9.20
CA MET A 57 -15.98 11.68 9.22
C MET A 57 -15.93 13.03 9.94
N GLY A 58 -15.26 13.12 11.09
CA GLY A 58 -15.10 14.37 11.84
C GLY A 58 -14.34 15.44 11.04
N SER A 59 -13.24 15.07 10.38
CA SER A 59 -12.45 16.00 9.57
C SER A 59 -13.24 16.56 8.37
N HIS A 60 -14.01 15.71 7.69
CA HIS A 60 -14.85 16.11 6.57
C HIS A 60 -16.10 16.87 7.01
N TRP A 61 -16.73 16.46 8.10
CA TRP A 61 -17.85 17.18 8.70
C TRP A 61 -17.47 18.60 9.09
N ALA A 62 -16.29 18.76 9.69
CA ALA A 62 -15.78 20.07 10.07
C ALA A 62 -15.47 20.96 8.85
N LYS A 63 -15.11 20.39 7.69
CA LYS A 63 -14.95 21.14 6.43
C LYS A 63 -16.31 21.60 5.87
N VAL A 64 -17.31 20.72 5.89
CA VAL A 64 -18.68 21.02 5.44
C VAL A 64 -19.29 22.12 6.31
N ARG A 65 -19.23 21.98 7.63
CA ARG A 65 -19.78 22.97 8.58
C ARG A 65 -19.11 24.34 8.47
N ARG A 66 -17.81 24.37 8.20
CA ARG A 66 -17.02 25.61 8.08
C ARG A 66 -17.06 26.23 6.69
N GLY A 67 -17.63 25.54 5.69
CA GLY A 67 -17.72 26.04 4.32
C GLY A 67 -16.37 26.33 3.66
N VAL A 68 -15.30 25.61 4.04
CA VAL A 68 -13.96 25.86 3.51
C VAL A 68 -13.86 25.51 2.01
N PRO A 69 -12.94 26.12 1.24
CA PRO A 69 -12.75 25.77 -0.17
C PRO A 69 -12.57 24.26 -0.37
N GLY A 70 -13.32 23.70 -1.32
CA GLY A 70 -13.34 22.25 -1.57
C GLY A 70 -14.25 21.43 -0.64
N TRP A 71 -15.12 22.06 0.15
CA TRP A 71 -16.09 21.35 1.01
C TRP A 71 -16.99 20.39 0.22
N GLY A 72 -17.34 20.70 -1.03
CA GLY A 72 -18.17 19.84 -1.89
C GLY A 72 -17.59 18.43 -2.08
N TYR A 73 -16.26 18.30 -2.16
CA TYR A 73 -15.61 16.98 -2.22
C TYR A 73 -15.81 16.15 -0.96
N SER A 74 -16.09 16.79 0.18
CA SER A 74 -16.41 16.08 1.42
C SER A 74 -17.76 15.37 1.36
N LEU A 75 -18.71 15.87 0.55
CA LEU A 75 -19.98 15.16 0.33
C LEU A 75 -19.76 13.84 -0.41
N VAL A 76 -18.81 13.82 -1.36
CA VAL A 76 -18.45 12.59 -2.09
C VAL A 76 -17.93 11.51 -1.14
N VAL A 77 -17.15 11.90 -0.11
CA VAL A 77 -16.68 10.96 0.93
C VAL A 77 -17.85 10.36 1.70
N PHE A 78 -18.81 11.18 2.16
CA PHE A 78 -19.98 10.66 2.86
C PHE A 78 -20.86 9.77 1.99
N LEU A 79 -21.08 10.14 0.73
CA LEU A 79 -21.82 9.32 -0.23
C LEU A 79 -21.09 8.01 -0.53
N GLY A 80 -19.77 8.02 -0.64
CA GLY A 80 -18.95 6.82 -0.80
C GLY A 80 -19.07 5.87 0.40
N ILE A 81 -18.93 6.40 1.63
CA ILE A 81 -19.06 5.60 2.86
C ILE A 81 -20.45 4.98 2.96
N LEU A 82 -21.52 5.78 2.82
CA LEU A 82 -22.89 5.30 2.96
C LEU A 82 -23.27 4.36 1.81
N GLY A 83 -22.84 4.67 0.59
CA GLY A 83 -23.09 3.85 -0.61
C GLY A 83 -22.42 2.48 -0.50
N THR A 84 -21.12 2.44 -0.19
CA THR A 84 -20.40 1.16 -0.01
C THR A 84 -20.93 0.37 1.18
N LEU A 85 -21.31 1.03 2.28
CA LEU A 85 -21.93 0.35 3.42
C LEU A 85 -23.28 -0.28 3.05
N ALA A 86 -24.16 0.46 2.37
CA ALA A 86 -25.46 -0.05 1.92
C ALA A 86 -25.30 -1.25 0.98
N VAL A 87 -24.37 -1.15 0.01
CA VAL A 87 -24.04 -2.24 -0.92
C VAL A 87 -23.44 -3.45 -0.20
N GLY A 88 -22.57 -3.21 0.78
CA GLY A 88 -21.97 -4.25 1.61
C GLY A 88 -23.02 -5.02 2.42
N ILE A 89 -23.96 -4.30 3.06
CA ILE A 89 -25.08 -4.90 3.80
C ILE A 89 -25.97 -5.71 2.85
N ALA A 90 -26.33 -5.15 1.69
CA ALA A 90 -27.15 -5.84 0.68
C ALA A 90 -26.48 -7.13 0.19
N SER A 91 -25.16 -7.15 0.08
CA SER A 91 -24.37 -8.31 -0.34
C SER A 91 -23.94 -9.24 0.81
N LYS A 92 -24.42 -9.00 2.05
CA LYS A 92 -23.99 -9.70 3.27
C LYS A 92 -22.46 -9.75 3.46
N GLY A 93 -21.75 -8.73 2.99
CA GLY A 93 -20.30 -8.62 3.02
C GLY A 93 -19.54 -9.55 2.07
N LYS A 94 -20.21 -10.28 1.18
CA LYS A 94 -19.58 -11.21 0.23
C LYS A 94 -19.33 -10.52 -1.11
N MET A 95 -18.14 -10.67 -1.68
CA MET A 95 -17.83 -10.17 -3.04
C MET A 95 -18.33 -11.11 -4.14
N PHE A 96 -18.42 -12.41 -3.85
CA PHE A 96 -18.90 -13.45 -4.74
C PHE A 96 -20.05 -14.21 -4.09
N ALA A 97 -21.05 -14.58 -4.88
CA ALA A 97 -22.20 -15.35 -4.44
C ALA A 97 -22.52 -16.51 -5.39
N GLY A 98 -23.08 -17.58 -4.82
CA GLY A 98 -23.42 -18.80 -5.55
C GLY A 98 -22.21 -19.68 -5.86
N GLU A 99 -22.49 -20.86 -6.41
CA GLU A 99 -21.48 -21.83 -6.84
C GLU A 99 -20.73 -21.37 -8.09
N GLU A 100 -21.39 -20.55 -8.92
CA GLU A 100 -20.84 -19.94 -10.14
C GLU A 100 -19.96 -18.71 -9.88
N LEU A 101 -19.67 -18.35 -8.61
CA LEU A 101 -18.86 -17.17 -8.24
C LEU A 101 -19.35 -15.88 -8.90
N THR A 102 -20.66 -15.70 -9.00
CA THR A 102 -21.24 -14.47 -9.56
C THR A 102 -20.89 -13.25 -8.72
N LEU A 103 -20.58 -12.14 -9.39
CA LEU A 103 -20.18 -10.90 -8.74
C LEU A 103 -21.39 -10.29 -8.01
N THR A 104 -21.25 -10.05 -6.71
CA THR A 104 -22.28 -9.34 -5.95
C THR A 104 -22.21 -7.84 -6.23
N ALA A 105 -23.18 -7.08 -5.72
CA ALA A 105 -23.11 -5.62 -5.79
C ALA A 105 -21.83 -5.08 -5.10
N LEU A 106 -21.37 -5.72 -4.02
CA LEU A 106 -20.11 -5.38 -3.36
C LEU A 106 -18.90 -5.69 -4.24
N GLY A 107 -18.88 -6.86 -4.89
CA GLY A 107 -17.84 -7.21 -5.86
C GLY A 107 -17.79 -6.22 -7.03
N TRP A 108 -18.95 -5.79 -7.52
CA TRP A 108 -19.03 -4.79 -8.60
C TRP A 108 -18.44 -3.44 -8.19
N VAL A 109 -18.77 -2.95 -6.99
CA VAL A 109 -18.19 -1.72 -6.44
C VAL A 109 -16.68 -1.86 -6.26
N TYR A 110 -16.21 -3.02 -5.82
CA TYR A 110 -14.78 -3.30 -5.71
C TYR A 110 -14.08 -3.19 -7.07
N ASP A 111 -14.55 -3.91 -8.08
CA ASP A 111 -13.90 -3.97 -9.40
C ASP A 111 -14.03 -2.68 -10.21
N ASN A 112 -15.17 -1.97 -10.09
CA ASN A 112 -15.46 -0.81 -10.94
C ASN A 112 -15.25 0.54 -10.24
N MET A 113 -15.08 0.56 -8.92
CA MET A 113 -14.77 1.79 -8.20
C MET A 113 -13.42 1.70 -7.51
N LEU A 114 -13.20 0.71 -6.64
CA LEU A 114 -11.96 0.65 -5.85
C LEU A 114 -10.73 0.46 -6.74
N VAL A 115 -10.75 -0.53 -7.63
CA VAL A 115 -9.60 -0.86 -8.50
C VAL A 115 -9.22 0.33 -9.41
N PRO A 116 -10.15 0.96 -10.15
CA PRO A 116 -9.82 2.13 -10.97
C PRO A 116 -9.34 3.33 -10.14
N LEU A 117 -9.97 3.60 -8.99
CA LEU A 117 -9.57 4.72 -8.12
C LEU A 117 -8.16 4.52 -7.54
N GLN A 118 -7.76 3.29 -7.19
CA GLN A 118 -6.38 3.00 -6.82
C GLN A 118 -5.43 3.21 -8.02
N GLY A 119 -5.85 2.80 -9.21
CA GLY A 119 -5.14 3.03 -10.46
C GLY A 119 -4.92 4.52 -10.77
N THR A 120 -5.91 5.39 -10.52
CA THR A 120 -5.74 6.85 -10.76
C THR A 120 -4.72 7.47 -9.82
N VAL A 121 -4.71 7.09 -8.54
CA VAL A 121 -3.71 7.57 -7.57
C VAL A 121 -2.31 7.14 -7.99
N PHE A 122 -2.13 5.87 -8.35
CA PHE A 122 -0.83 5.36 -8.81
C PHE A 122 -0.39 6.04 -10.11
N SER A 123 -1.31 6.26 -11.05
CA SER A 123 -1.03 6.95 -12.32
C SER A 123 -0.60 8.40 -12.09
N LEU A 124 -1.26 9.12 -11.18
CA LEU A 124 -0.87 10.48 -10.79
C LEU A 124 0.51 10.49 -10.12
N LEU A 125 0.80 9.55 -9.22
CA LEU A 125 2.12 9.41 -8.60
C LEU A 125 3.21 9.16 -9.65
N ALA A 126 2.96 8.25 -10.59
CA ALA A 126 3.89 7.98 -11.69
C ALA A 126 4.10 9.23 -12.57
N PHE A 127 3.03 9.93 -12.93
CA PHE A 127 3.11 11.17 -13.70
C PHE A 127 3.90 12.27 -12.97
N PHE A 128 3.64 12.50 -11.68
CA PHE A 128 4.36 13.51 -10.90
C PHE A 128 5.83 13.12 -10.68
N MET A 129 6.11 11.84 -10.42
CA MET A 129 7.47 11.34 -10.31
C MET A 129 8.21 11.52 -11.63
N ALA A 130 7.59 11.17 -12.76
CA ALA A 130 8.16 11.35 -14.09
C ALA A 130 8.35 12.83 -14.45
N SER A 131 7.40 13.71 -14.12
CA SER A 131 7.50 15.16 -14.36
C SER A 131 8.61 15.80 -13.52
N ALA A 132 8.67 15.46 -12.23
CA ALA A 132 9.73 15.90 -11.33
C ALA A 132 11.09 15.37 -11.80
N THR A 133 11.16 14.09 -12.15
CA THR A 133 12.34 13.45 -12.74
C THR A 133 12.73 14.16 -14.03
N PHE A 134 11.86 14.34 -15.02
CA PHE A 134 12.18 15.04 -16.28
C PHE A 134 12.69 16.47 -16.06
N ARG A 135 12.09 17.21 -15.12
CA ARG A 135 12.58 18.55 -14.73
C ARG A 135 13.97 18.51 -14.08
N THR A 136 14.33 17.39 -13.44
CA THR A 136 15.60 17.20 -12.70
C THR A 136 16.65 16.40 -13.50
N PHE A 137 16.22 15.63 -14.51
CA PHE A 137 16.98 14.76 -15.40
C PHE A 137 16.95 15.37 -16.80
N ARG A 138 17.83 16.33 -17.05
CA ARG A 138 18.49 16.40 -18.36
C ARG A 138 19.31 15.11 -18.44
N ALA A 139 19.10 14.25 -19.46
CA ALA A 139 19.87 13.01 -19.63
C ALA A 139 21.38 13.32 -19.53
N ARG A 140 21.93 13.13 -18.32
CA ARG A 140 23.24 13.67 -17.94
C ARG A 140 24.33 12.62 -18.05
N ASN A 141 23.95 11.35 -18.12
CA ASN A 141 24.85 10.20 -18.24
C ASN A 141 24.25 9.10 -19.14
N LEU A 142 25.12 8.24 -19.65
CA LEU A 142 24.77 7.13 -20.55
C LEU A 142 23.84 6.11 -19.85
N GLU A 143 23.99 5.93 -18.54
CA GLU A 143 23.18 5.01 -17.74
C GLU A 143 21.70 5.38 -17.72
N ALA A 144 21.37 6.66 -17.52
CA ALA A 144 19.98 7.13 -17.58
C ALA A 144 19.38 6.99 -18.99
N GLY A 145 20.20 7.19 -20.03
CA GLY A 145 19.79 6.96 -21.42
C GLY A 145 19.45 5.48 -21.68
N LEU A 146 20.30 4.56 -21.24
CA LEU A 146 20.08 3.12 -21.36
C LEU A 146 18.82 2.68 -20.62
N LEU A 147 18.61 3.17 -19.39
CA LEU A 147 17.40 2.87 -18.63
C LEU A 147 16.13 3.40 -19.30
N LEU A 148 16.18 4.61 -19.87
CA LEU A 148 15.05 5.21 -20.58
C LEU A 148 14.72 4.42 -21.86
N THR A 149 15.72 4.04 -22.65
CA THR A 149 15.54 3.22 -23.85
C THR A 149 15.01 1.83 -23.50
N ALA A 150 15.55 1.19 -22.45
CA ALA A 150 15.05 -0.09 -21.97
C ALA A 150 13.58 0.02 -21.55
N ALA A 151 13.22 1.02 -20.74
CA ALA A 151 11.84 1.25 -20.32
C ALA A 151 10.89 1.51 -21.49
N PHE A 152 11.33 2.26 -22.50
CA PHE A 152 10.53 2.51 -23.70
C PHE A 152 10.26 1.22 -24.49
N LEU A 153 11.28 0.39 -24.72
CA LEU A 153 11.12 -0.90 -25.40
C LEU A 153 10.21 -1.85 -24.62
N VAL A 154 10.33 -1.89 -23.29
CA VAL A 154 9.46 -2.66 -22.40
C VAL A 154 8.00 -2.19 -22.52
N MET A 155 7.75 -0.89 -22.43
CA MET A 155 6.39 -0.34 -22.52
C MET A 155 5.76 -0.61 -23.89
N LEU A 156 6.55 -0.54 -24.97
CA LEU A 156 6.07 -0.79 -26.33
C LEU A 156 5.59 -2.24 -26.48
N GLY A 157 6.27 -3.23 -25.89
CA GLY A 157 5.83 -4.62 -25.95
C GLY A 157 4.60 -4.98 -25.10
N HIS A 158 4.15 -4.10 -24.20
CA HIS A 158 2.98 -4.35 -23.34
C HIS A 158 1.66 -3.74 -23.87
N VAL A 159 1.72 -2.97 -24.96
CA VAL A 159 0.52 -2.42 -25.60
C VAL A 159 0.15 -3.32 -26.78
N PRO A 160 -1.12 -3.70 -26.97
CA PRO A 160 -1.55 -4.53 -28.11
C PRO A 160 -1.11 -3.96 -29.47
N LEU A 161 -0.99 -2.64 -29.57
CA LEU A 161 -0.49 -1.94 -30.75
C LEU A 161 1.01 -2.17 -30.98
N GLY A 162 1.81 -2.26 -29.91
CA GLY A 162 3.24 -2.41 -30.01
C GLY A 162 3.68 -3.84 -30.26
N GLU A 163 2.91 -4.85 -29.81
CA GLU A 163 3.06 -6.24 -30.26
C GLU A 163 2.86 -6.34 -31.78
N TYR A 164 1.79 -5.73 -32.30
CA TYR A 164 1.51 -5.68 -33.73
C TYR A 164 2.61 -4.98 -34.54
N ILE A 165 3.16 -3.87 -34.03
CA ILE A 165 4.27 -3.16 -34.68
C ILE A 165 5.55 -3.98 -34.61
N TRP A 166 5.84 -4.62 -33.48
CA TRP A 166 7.02 -5.46 -33.30
C TRP A 166 6.99 -6.66 -34.25
N ASP A 167 5.87 -7.35 -34.34
CA ASP A 167 5.73 -8.49 -35.25
C ASP A 167 5.84 -8.08 -36.72
N LYS A 168 5.32 -6.91 -37.10
CA LYS A 168 5.47 -6.39 -38.48
C LYS A 168 6.86 -5.87 -38.81
N VAL A 169 7.52 -5.18 -37.88
CA VAL A 169 8.78 -4.45 -38.14
C VAL A 169 10.00 -5.28 -37.76
N LEU A 170 9.92 -6.07 -36.70
CA LEU A 170 11.02 -6.83 -36.09
C LEU A 170 10.75 -8.35 -36.03
N GLY A 171 9.62 -8.84 -36.54
CA GLY A 171 9.24 -10.26 -36.50
C GLY A 171 10.19 -11.22 -37.22
N PHE A 172 11.18 -10.70 -37.97
CA PHE A 172 12.25 -11.49 -38.60
C PHE A 172 13.48 -11.68 -37.70
N LEU A 173 13.61 -10.95 -36.58
CA LEU A 173 14.73 -11.02 -35.64
C LEU A 173 14.32 -11.81 -34.39
N PRO A 174 15.01 -12.92 -34.04
CA PRO A 174 14.93 -13.48 -32.70
C PRO A 174 15.67 -12.56 -31.71
N PRO A 175 15.12 -12.29 -30.49
CA PRO A 175 13.96 -12.91 -29.85
C PRO A 175 12.61 -12.23 -30.18
N LYS A 176 11.52 -13.02 -30.17
CA LYS A 176 10.14 -12.51 -30.33
C LYS A 176 9.75 -11.59 -29.18
N ALA A 177 8.82 -10.66 -29.42
CA ALA A 177 8.30 -9.73 -28.41
C ALA A 177 7.96 -10.44 -27.10
N ASP A 178 7.19 -11.52 -27.16
CA ASP A 178 6.76 -12.31 -25.99
C ASP A 178 7.91 -12.84 -25.14
N GLN A 179 9.02 -13.26 -25.78
CA GLN A 179 10.18 -13.81 -25.07
C GLN A 179 10.94 -12.71 -24.34
N VAL A 180 11.10 -11.55 -24.99
CA VAL A 180 11.71 -10.37 -24.38
C VAL A 180 10.87 -9.87 -23.23
N MET A 181 9.54 -9.76 -23.42
CA MET A 181 8.61 -9.33 -22.37
C MET A 181 8.54 -10.33 -21.22
N GLY A 182 8.49 -11.63 -21.50
CA GLY A 182 8.54 -12.68 -20.50
C GLY A 182 9.82 -12.62 -19.66
N TRP A 183 10.97 -12.39 -20.29
CA TRP A 183 12.24 -12.22 -19.58
C TRP A 183 12.23 -10.96 -18.70
N ILE A 184 11.79 -9.81 -19.23
CA ILE A 184 11.68 -8.55 -18.47
C ILE A 184 10.76 -8.72 -17.25
N MET A 185 9.59 -9.35 -17.43
CA MET A 185 8.62 -9.49 -16.37
C MET A 185 9.10 -10.47 -15.29
N ASN A 186 9.73 -11.56 -15.68
CA ASN A 186 10.15 -12.59 -14.73
C ASN A 186 11.49 -12.30 -14.06
N VAL A 187 12.37 -11.49 -14.67
CA VAL A 187 13.71 -11.22 -14.15
C VAL A 187 13.80 -9.81 -13.52
N PRO A 188 13.96 -8.70 -14.28
CA PRO A 188 14.14 -7.38 -13.67
C PRO A 188 12.91 -6.85 -12.93
N ASN A 189 11.69 -7.08 -13.43
CA ASN A 189 10.47 -6.62 -12.73
C ASN A 189 10.28 -7.37 -11.40
N MET A 190 10.41 -8.70 -11.39
CA MET A 190 10.37 -9.47 -10.15
C MET A 190 11.51 -9.12 -9.19
N ALA A 191 12.72 -8.86 -9.70
CA ALA A 191 13.84 -8.37 -8.90
C ALA A 191 13.53 -7.01 -8.26
N ALA A 192 12.97 -6.06 -9.02
CA ALA A 192 12.57 -4.75 -8.52
C ALA A 192 11.46 -4.86 -7.45
N LYS A 193 10.42 -5.66 -7.69
CA LYS A 193 9.36 -5.93 -6.70
C LYS A 193 9.92 -6.50 -5.41
N ARG A 194 10.80 -7.49 -5.49
CA ARG A 194 11.50 -8.06 -4.32
C ARG A 194 12.35 -7.01 -3.62
N GLY A 195 13.08 -6.18 -4.37
CA GLY A 195 13.86 -5.08 -3.82
C GLY A 195 13.00 -4.07 -3.04
N ILE A 196 11.83 -3.69 -3.57
CA ILE A 196 10.87 -2.83 -2.87
C ILE A 196 10.37 -3.51 -1.61
N LEU A 197 9.94 -4.79 -1.69
CA LEU A 197 9.44 -5.53 -0.51
C LEU A 197 10.51 -5.65 0.59
N LEU A 198 11.76 -5.92 0.23
CA LEU A 198 12.89 -5.94 1.16
C LEU A 198 13.13 -4.55 1.76
N GLY A 199 13.10 -3.49 0.95
CA GLY A 199 13.25 -2.12 1.41
C GLY A 199 12.16 -1.70 2.39
N VAL A 200 10.91 -2.04 2.10
CA VAL A 200 9.77 -1.81 3.01
C VAL A 200 9.94 -2.63 4.30
N GLY A 201 10.35 -3.90 4.21
CA GLY A 201 10.65 -4.74 5.37
C GLY A 201 11.73 -4.14 6.27
N LEU A 202 12.86 -3.72 5.69
CA LEU A 202 13.95 -3.06 6.41
C LEU A 202 13.50 -1.72 7.02
N GLY A 203 12.68 -0.94 6.30
CA GLY A 203 12.10 0.30 6.81
C GLY A 203 11.21 0.05 8.04
N MET A 204 10.35 -0.96 8.00
CA MET A 204 9.53 -1.36 9.14
C MET A 204 10.39 -1.80 10.33
N ILE A 205 11.42 -2.62 10.11
CA ILE A 205 12.34 -3.05 11.17
C ILE A 205 13.06 -1.84 11.78
N ALA A 206 13.56 -0.91 10.96
CA ALA A 206 14.25 0.29 11.43
C ALA A 206 13.34 1.16 12.30
N THR A 207 12.09 1.40 11.88
CA THR A 207 11.11 2.14 12.68
C THR A 207 10.77 1.42 13.98
N SER A 208 10.55 0.10 13.95
CA SER A 208 10.31 -0.70 15.15
C SER A 208 11.48 -0.61 16.14
N LEU A 209 12.73 -0.71 15.68
CA LEU A 209 13.90 -0.56 16.54
C LEU A 209 13.98 0.84 17.16
N LYS A 210 13.71 1.90 16.41
CA LYS A 210 13.68 3.26 16.97
C LYS A 210 12.60 3.42 18.06
N ILE A 211 11.46 2.77 17.90
CA ILE A 211 10.39 2.76 18.92
C ILE A 211 10.84 1.98 20.17
N ILE A 212 11.39 0.77 19.97
CA ILE A 212 11.87 -0.11 21.06
C ILE A 212 12.96 0.59 21.88
N PHE A 213 13.92 1.24 21.23
CA PHE A 213 14.98 2.01 21.90
C PHE A 213 14.53 3.40 22.37
N GLY A 214 13.26 3.77 22.17
CA GLY A 214 12.70 5.05 22.63
C GLY A 214 13.28 6.29 21.94
N ILE A 215 13.87 6.12 20.75
CA ILE A 215 14.35 7.21 19.88
C ILE A 215 13.13 7.92 19.27
N GLU A 216 12.14 7.16 18.80
CA GLU A 216 10.85 7.69 18.33
C GLU A 216 9.78 7.50 19.41
N ARG A 217 9.22 8.62 19.89
CA ARG A 217 8.25 8.65 21.00
C ARG A 217 6.87 9.15 20.60
N ALA A 218 6.55 9.12 19.31
CA ALA A 218 5.27 9.60 18.78
C ALA A 218 4.05 8.93 19.46
N TYR A 219 4.20 7.69 19.96
CA TYR A 219 3.17 6.97 20.69
C TYR A 219 2.87 7.51 22.10
N MET A 220 3.74 8.37 22.66
CA MET A 220 3.56 8.96 23.99
C MET A 220 2.71 10.25 23.96
N GLY A 221 2.24 10.69 22.78
CA GLY A 221 1.52 11.97 22.62
C GLY A 221 2.42 13.21 22.73
N GLU A 222 3.71 13.02 23.02
CA GLU A 222 4.76 14.04 22.92
C GLU A 222 5.21 14.16 21.45
N GLY A 223 4.34 14.76 20.64
CA GLY A 223 4.53 14.96 19.20
C GLY A 223 4.15 16.37 18.79
N GLY A 224 5.00 17.32 19.20
CA GLY A 224 5.10 18.71 18.76
C GLY A 224 6.52 19.18 18.97
#